data_AF-A0A970XZU3-F1
#
_entry.id   AF-A0A970XZU3-F1
#
_cell.length_a   1.000
_cell.length_b   1.000
_cell.length_c   1.000
_cell.angle_alpha   90.00
_cell.angle_beta   90.00
_cell.angle_gamma   90.00
#
_symmetry.space_group_name_H-M   'P 1'
#
loop_
_entity.id
_entity.type
_entity.pdbx_description
1 polymer ?
#
loop_
_entity_poly.entity_id
_entity_poly.type
_entity_poly.pdbx_seq_one_letter_code
_entity_poly.pdbx_strand_id
1 'polypeptide(L)'
;MKKILSLSIVALMVIGLVAGGTWAFFSDTETSNDNTWTAGTLNLVNVIAGTAVDTDVVVTEQADGLNDKVVFGGATPIVPGNSGTIKWTLTNQGTTDGFLTIDAATTFGEGGAATEPEAVDEDGTPVGLDTGIKVWVTKTIGETTTNILGATDAYVAMSGLAA
;
A
#
# COMPACT_ATOMS: atom_id res chain seq x y z
N MET A 1 -1.31 26.59 -83.20
CA MET A 1 -0.53 27.15 -82.07
C MET A 1 -1.40 27.85 -81.01
N LYS A 2 -2.35 28.75 -81.37
CA LYS A 2 -3.19 29.47 -80.39
C LYS A 2 -4.03 28.58 -79.43
N LYS A 3 -4.51 27.42 -79.89
CA LYS A 3 -5.30 26.47 -79.07
C LYS A 3 -4.46 25.71 -78.03
N ILE A 4 -3.19 25.44 -78.34
CA ILE A 4 -2.28 24.72 -77.44
C ILE A 4 -1.90 25.62 -76.26
N LEU A 5 -1.65 26.91 -76.52
CA LEU A 5 -1.33 27.89 -75.48
C LEU A 5 -2.48 28.05 -74.47
N SER A 6 -3.72 28.10 -74.95
CA SER A 6 -4.90 28.15 -74.08
C SER A 6 -5.06 26.89 -73.22
N LEU A 7 -4.82 25.70 -73.79
CA LEU A 7 -4.89 24.44 -73.03
C LEU A 7 -3.80 24.36 -71.95
N SER A 8 -2.58 24.80 -72.23
CA SER A 8 -1.49 24.80 -71.25
C SER A 8 -1.75 25.72 -70.07
N ILE A 9 -2.41 26.87 -70.29
CA ILE A 9 -2.79 27.79 -69.22
C ILE A 9 -3.85 27.15 -68.31
N VAL A 10 -4.85 26.49 -68.90
CA VAL A 10 -5.88 25.76 -68.14
C VAL A 10 -5.26 24.61 -67.33
N ALA A 11 -4.35 23.84 -67.91
CA ALA A 11 -3.69 22.74 -67.22
C ALA A 11 -2.88 23.21 -66.00
N LEU A 12 -2.12 24.31 -66.13
CA LEU A 12 -1.37 24.90 -65.01
C LEU A 12 -2.27 25.41 -63.89
N MET A 13 -3.43 26.00 -64.23
CA MET A 13 -4.41 26.43 -63.23
C MET A 13 -5.01 25.25 -62.46
N VAL A 14 -5.31 24.15 -63.13
CA VAL A 14 -5.82 22.93 -62.48
C VAL A 14 -4.77 22.35 -61.54
N ILE A 15 -3.50 22.29 -61.95
CA ILE A 15 -2.40 21.80 -61.10
C ILE A 15 -2.24 22.70 -59.87
N GLY A 16 -2.26 24.02 -60.05
CA GLY A 16 -2.16 24.97 -58.94
C GLY A 16 -3.31 24.84 -57.93
N LEU A 17 -4.54 24.60 -58.42
CA LEU A 17 -5.72 24.45 -57.57
C LEU A 17 -5.70 23.14 -56.77
N VAL A 18 -5.29 22.03 -57.40
CA VAL A 18 -5.15 20.73 -56.72
C VAL A 18 -4.00 20.75 -55.71
N ALA A 19 -2.83 21.27 -56.10
CA ALA A 19 -1.68 21.34 -55.21
C ALA A 19 -1.92 22.30 -54.04
N GLY A 20 -2.50 23.47 -54.29
CA GLY A 20 -2.84 24.43 -53.25
C GLY A 20 -3.93 23.92 -52.30
N GLY A 21 -4.96 23.26 -52.84
CA GLY A 21 -6.04 22.68 -52.03
C GLY A 21 -5.58 21.52 -51.14
N THR A 22 -4.76 20.61 -51.68
CA THR A 22 -4.19 19.50 -50.89
C THR A 22 -3.21 20.00 -49.85
N TRP A 23 -2.34 20.96 -50.20
CA TRP A 23 -1.44 21.57 -49.23
C TRP A 23 -2.20 22.25 -48.09
N ALA A 24 -3.24 23.05 -48.41
CA ALA A 24 -4.08 23.69 -47.40
C ALA A 24 -4.76 22.66 -46.49
N PHE A 25 -5.35 21.60 -47.07
CA PHE A 25 -6.05 20.55 -46.32
C PHE A 25 -5.12 19.78 -45.35
N PHE A 26 -3.87 19.52 -45.72
CA PHE A 26 -2.91 18.80 -44.88
C PHE A 26 -1.98 19.70 -44.06
N SER A 27 -1.98 21.01 -44.30
CA SER A 27 -1.22 21.97 -43.49
C SER A 27 -1.94 22.38 -42.21
N ASP A 28 -3.24 22.08 -42.09
CA ASP A 28 -3.98 22.38 -40.88
C ASP A 28 -3.47 21.51 -39.74
N THR A 29 -2.92 22.17 -38.73
CA THR A 29 -2.39 21.51 -37.55
C THR A 29 -3.51 21.42 -36.54
N GLU A 30 -4.19 20.28 -36.51
CA GLU A 30 -5.21 19.93 -35.51
C GLU A 30 -4.60 19.97 -34.11
N THR A 31 -4.61 21.14 -33.49
CA THR A 31 -4.15 21.34 -32.13
C THR A 31 -5.30 21.03 -31.19
N SER A 32 -5.37 19.77 -30.75
CA SER A 32 -6.31 19.38 -29.69
C SER A 32 -5.73 19.79 -28.34
N ASN A 33 -6.07 21.00 -27.90
CA ASN A 33 -5.69 21.52 -26.57
C ASN A 33 -6.33 20.72 -25.41
N ASP A 34 -7.37 19.93 -25.71
CA ASP A 34 -8.10 19.13 -24.73
C ASP A 34 -7.55 17.70 -24.60
N ASN A 35 -6.52 17.33 -25.36
CA ASN A 35 -5.88 16.02 -25.24
C ASN A 35 -4.89 16.01 -24.06
N THR A 36 -5.43 16.09 -22.85
CA THR A 36 -4.64 16.07 -21.61
C THR A 36 -4.46 14.63 -21.15
N TRP A 37 -3.26 14.10 -21.31
CA TRP A 37 -2.88 12.82 -20.70
C TRP A 37 -2.58 13.04 -19.22
N THR A 38 -3.62 13.03 -18.39
CA THR A 38 -3.44 13.06 -16.93
C THR A 38 -3.02 11.67 -16.46
N ALA A 39 -1.74 11.52 -16.14
CA ALA A 39 -1.27 10.30 -15.49
C ALA A 39 -1.96 10.17 -14.12
N GLY A 40 -2.51 8.97 -13.85
CA GLY A 40 -2.99 8.66 -12.53
C GLY A 40 -1.81 8.51 -11.55
N THR A 41 -2.08 8.73 -10.26
CA THR A 41 -1.07 8.59 -9.21
C THR A 41 -1.46 7.45 -8.26
N LEU A 42 -0.46 6.77 -7.72
CA LEU A 42 -0.59 5.92 -6.53
C LEU A 42 0.14 6.65 -5.41
N ASN A 43 -0.59 7.14 -4.41
CA ASN A 43 -0.03 7.93 -3.33
C ASN A 43 -0.57 7.44 -1.99
N LEU A 44 0.23 6.66 -1.28
CA LEU A 44 -0.11 6.17 0.05
C LEU A 44 0.33 7.22 1.06
N VAL A 45 -0.64 7.88 1.71
CA VAL A 45 -0.34 9.00 2.61
C VAL A 45 -0.76 8.66 4.04
N ASN A 46 0.23 8.67 4.92
CA ASN A 46 0.25 9.06 6.34
C ASN A 46 -1.01 8.81 7.18
N VAL A 47 -1.47 7.56 7.34
CA VAL A 47 -2.41 7.23 8.44
C VAL A 47 -1.91 6.05 9.27
N ILE A 48 -0.67 6.16 9.74
CA ILE A 48 -0.30 5.49 10.98
C ILE A 48 -0.98 6.25 12.14
N ALA A 49 -2.30 6.15 12.22
CA ALA A 49 -3.07 6.54 13.40
C ALA A 49 -3.28 5.28 14.25
N GLY A 50 -2.16 4.71 14.69
CA GLY A 50 -2.16 3.61 15.65
C GLY A 50 -2.27 4.18 17.05
N THR A 51 -3.46 4.17 17.63
CA THR A 51 -3.57 4.32 19.08
C THR A 51 -3.25 2.96 19.69
N ALA A 52 -2.24 2.91 20.56
CA ALA A 52 -2.08 1.78 21.47
C ALA A 52 -3.38 1.66 22.29
N VAL A 53 -4.13 0.58 22.07
CA VAL A 53 -5.17 0.20 23.01
C VAL A 53 -4.49 -0.73 24.00
N ASP A 54 -4.48 -0.30 25.27
CA ASP A 54 -3.71 -0.82 26.41
C ASP A 54 -2.25 -0.35 26.52
N THR A 55 -1.89 0.08 27.73
CA THR A 55 -0.82 1.05 28.03
C THR A 55 0.63 0.54 27.96
N ASP A 56 0.89 -0.63 27.40
CA ASP A 56 2.24 -1.23 27.34
C ASP A 56 2.82 -1.33 25.92
N VAL A 57 2.28 -0.58 24.97
CA VAL A 57 2.76 -0.54 23.58
C VAL A 57 3.51 0.78 23.33
N VAL A 58 4.76 0.67 22.90
CA VAL A 58 5.56 1.80 22.44
C VAL A 58 5.69 1.73 20.92
N VAL A 59 5.28 2.80 20.24
CA VAL A 59 5.46 2.98 18.79
C VAL A 59 6.54 4.02 18.57
N THR A 60 7.57 3.67 17.81
CA THR A 60 8.59 4.61 17.37
C THR A 60 8.47 4.81 15.87
N GLU A 61 8.02 6.00 15.48
CA GLU A 61 7.94 6.47 14.10
C GLU A 61 9.35 6.56 13.50
N GLN A 62 9.57 6.00 12.32
CA GLN A 62 10.80 6.25 11.56
C GLN A 62 10.64 7.45 10.61
N ALA A 63 11.76 7.93 10.07
CA ALA A 63 11.81 9.16 9.29
C ALA A 63 10.99 9.13 7.98
N ASP A 64 10.56 7.95 7.53
CA ASP A 64 9.75 7.78 6.31
C ASP A 64 8.23 7.77 6.56
N GLY A 65 7.78 7.72 7.83
CA GLY A 65 6.36 7.68 8.22
C GLY A 65 5.59 6.45 7.73
N LEU A 66 6.30 5.39 7.32
CA LEU A 66 5.73 4.14 6.80
C LEU A 66 6.26 2.90 7.55
N ASN A 67 7.51 2.96 8.02
CA ASN A 67 8.14 1.85 8.74
C ASN A 67 8.21 2.14 10.23
N ASP A 68 7.33 1.54 11.03
CA ASP A 68 7.35 1.77 12.47
C ASP A 68 7.87 0.58 13.26
N LYS A 69 8.58 0.88 14.33
CA LYS A 69 8.93 -0.12 15.33
C LYS A 69 7.87 -0.13 16.42
N VAL A 70 7.21 -1.27 16.57
CA VAL A 70 6.26 -1.52 17.66
C VAL A 70 6.92 -2.42 18.69
N VAL A 71 6.87 -2.01 19.95
CA VAL A 71 7.35 -2.80 21.08
C VAL A 71 6.20 -2.99 22.06
N PHE A 72 5.83 -4.24 22.29
CA PHE A 72 4.95 -4.62 23.40
C PHE A 72 5.81 -4.92 24.63
N GLY A 73 5.43 -4.39 25.80
CA GLY A 73 6.13 -4.61 27.06
C GLY A 73 7.41 -3.79 27.25
N GLY A 74 7.45 -2.57 26.70
CA GLY A 74 8.66 -1.75 26.67
C GLY A 74 9.19 -1.30 28.05
N ALA A 75 8.41 -0.50 28.78
CA ALA A 75 8.79 0.01 30.11
C ALA A 75 8.40 -0.96 31.25
N THR A 76 7.43 -1.81 30.98
CA THR A 76 6.76 -2.75 31.89
C THR A 76 6.71 -4.11 31.19
N PRO A 77 7.15 -5.21 31.83
CA PRO A 77 7.06 -6.53 31.22
C PRO A 77 5.60 -6.90 30.89
N ILE A 78 5.39 -7.61 29.77
CA ILE A 78 4.10 -8.24 29.50
C ILE A 78 3.90 -9.33 30.56
N VAL A 79 2.81 -9.26 31.32
CA VAL A 79 2.44 -10.28 32.31
C VAL A 79 1.22 -11.08 31.84
N PRO A 80 0.97 -12.27 32.40
CA PRO A 80 -0.15 -13.11 31.99
C PRO A 80 -1.49 -12.37 32.12
N GLY A 81 -2.32 -12.44 31.08
CA GLY A 81 -3.59 -11.72 31.00
C GLY A 81 -3.50 -10.36 30.31
N ASN A 82 -2.30 -9.82 30.06
CA ASN A 82 -2.14 -8.61 29.26
C ASN A 82 -2.42 -8.91 27.78
N SER A 83 -3.08 -7.96 27.12
CA SER A 83 -3.26 -7.95 25.68
C SER A 83 -3.06 -6.53 25.17
N GLY A 84 -2.68 -6.39 23.91
CA GLY A 84 -2.53 -5.08 23.29
C GLY A 84 -2.82 -5.19 21.80
N THR A 85 -3.25 -4.09 21.19
CA THR A 85 -3.46 -4.04 19.74
C THR A 85 -2.98 -2.70 19.20
N ILE A 86 -2.29 -2.77 18.06
CA ILE A 86 -1.99 -1.61 17.23
C ILE A 86 -2.73 -1.73 15.90
N LYS A 87 -3.23 -0.61 15.41
CA LYS A 87 -3.95 -0.54 14.13
C LYS A 87 -3.36 0.55 13.25
N TRP A 88 -2.87 0.16 12.08
CA TRP A 88 -2.50 1.10 11.02
C TRP A 88 -3.61 1.18 9.97
N THR A 89 -3.87 2.38 9.45
CA THR A 89 -4.83 2.57 8.36
C THR A 89 -4.06 3.12 7.16
N LEU A 90 -4.10 2.47 6.01
CA LEU A 90 -3.43 2.99 4.82
C LEU A 90 -4.47 3.51 3.85
N THR A 91 -4.29 4.75 3.37
CA THR A 91 -5.20 5.39 2.41
C THR A 91 -4.43 5.77 1.15
N ASN A 92 -4.90 5.28 0.00
CA ASN A 92 -4.46 5.78 -1.30
C ASN A 92 -5.19 7.09 -1.61
N GLN A 93 -4.49 8.21 -1.58
CA GLN A 93 -5.00 9.52 -2.00
C GLN A 93 -4.76 9.80 -3.49
N GLY A 94 -4.18 8.83 -4.21
CA GLY A 94 -4.05 8.87 -5.65
C GLY A 94 -5.33 8.49 -6.39
N THR A 95 -5.22 8.35 -7.70
CA THR A 95 -6.33 8.03 -8.62
C THR A 95 -6.19 6.68 -9.30
N THR A 96 -5.11 5.94 -9.02
CA THR A 96 -4.85 4.62 -9.60
C THR A 96 -4.78 3.56 -8.52
N ASP A 97 -5.39 2.41 -8.79
CA ASP A 97 -5.30 1.22 -7.95
C ASP A 97 -3.88 0.64 -7.95
N GLY A 98 -3.52 -0.03 -6.87
CA GLY A 98 -2.20 -0.65 -6.73
C GLY A 98 -2.21 -1.88 -5.84
N PHE A 99 -1.04 -2.48 -5.70
CA PHE A 99 -0.82 -3.60 -4.78
C PHE A 99 -0.08 -3.09 -3.54
N LEU A 100 -0.58 -3.46 -2.37
CA LEU A 100 0.10 -3.23 -1.09
C LEU A 100 0.84 -4.51 -0.71
N THR A 101 2.14 -4.39 -0.45
CA THR A 101 2.95 -5.45 0.16
C THR A 101 3.35 -4.99 1.55
N ILE A 102 3.12 -5.83 2.55
CA ILE A 102 3.53 -5.59 3.94
C ILE A 102 4.52 -6.70 4.29
N ASP A 103 5.68 -6.30 4.80
CA ASP A 103 6.66 -7.19 5.39
C ASP A 103 6.78 -6.88 6.88
N ALA A 104 6.89 -7.93 7.69
CA ALA A 104 6.94 -7.79 9.14
C ALA A 104 8.00 -8.73 9.71
N ALA A 105 8.97 -8.15 10.42
CA ALA A 105 9.97 -8.88 11.18
C ALA A 105 9.62 -8.82 12.67
N THR A 106 9.53 -9.98 13.33
CA THR A 106 9.28 -10.06 14.76
C THR A 106 10.54 -10.53 15.48
N THR A 107 10.88 -9.88 16.59
CA THR A 107 11.99 -10.28 17.47
C THR A 107 11.52 -10.31 18.91
N PHE A 108 12.02 -11.27 19.67
CA PHE A 108 11.66 -11.46 21.07
C PHE A 108 12.91 -11.63 21.91
N GLY A 109 12.93 -11.00 23.08
CA GLY A 109 13.99 -11.20 24.06
C GLY A 109 13.52 -12.21 25.09
N GLU A 110 14.02 -13.43 25.04
CA GLU A 110 13.91 -14.33 26.18
C GLU A 110 14.86 -13.81 27.27
N GLY A 111 14.31 -13.44 28.42
CA GLY A 111 15.13 -13.16 29.59
C GLY A 111 15.92 -14.41 29.93
N GLY A 112 17.26 -14.33 29.89
CA GLY A 112 18.12 -15.46 30.19
C GLY A 112 17.72 -16.13 31.51
N ALA A 113 17.49 -17.44 31.45
CA ALA A 113 17.04 -18.26 32.58
C ALA A 113 15.86 -17.65 33.36
N ALA A 114 14.81 -17.21 32.66
CA ALA A 114 13.52 -17.00 33.30
C ALA A 114 13.05 -18.34 33.88
N THR A 115 13.07 -18.48 35.20
CA THR A 115 12.11 -19.34 35.90
C THR A 115 10.76 -18.65 35.79
N GLU A 116 10.14 -18.74 34.60
CA GLU A 116 8.75 -18.36 34.39
C GLU A 116 7.93 -19.07 35.48
N PRO A 117 7.19 -18.37 36.36
CA PRO A 117 6.10 -19.03 37.05
C PRO A 117 5.07 -19.37 35.96
N GLU A 118 5.13 -20.59 35.46
CA GLU A 118 4.00 -21.22 34.79
C GLU A 118 2.80 -20.92 35.69
N ALA A 119 1.74 -20.29 35.17
CA ALA A 119 0.51 -20.23 35.94
C ALA A 119 0.22 -21.69 36.30
N VAL A 120 0.18 -21.98 37.58
CA VAL A 120 -0.29 -23.27 38.02
C VAL A 120 -1.80 -23.17 38.07
N ASP A 121 -2.49 -24.16 37.53
CA ASP A 121 -3.92 -24.29 37.79
C ASP A 121 -4.18 -24.49 39.30
N GLU A 122 -5.44 -24.59 39.67
CA GLU A 122 -5.87 -24.79 41.06
C GLU A 122 -5.25 -26.07 41.69
N ASP A 123 -4.76 -26.99 40.86
CA ASP A 123 -4.15 -28.27 41.22
C ASP A 123 -2.60 -28.24 41.22
N GLY A 124 -1.98 -27.10 40.92
CA GLY A 124 -0.52 -27.00 40.87
C GLY A 124 0.10 -27.42 39.53
N THR A 125 -0.71 -27.67 38.50
CA THR A 125 -0.24 -28.08 37.18
C THR A 125 0.19 -26.86 36.37
N PRO A 126 1.39 -26.85 35.79
CA PRO A 126 1.79 -25.84 34.82
C PRO A 126 0.78 -25.74 33.67
N VAL A 127 0.02 -24.66 33.62
CA VAL A 127 -0.70 -24.26 32.41
C VAL A 127 0.24 -23.36 31.62
N GLY A 128 0.68 -23.86 30.46
CA GLY A 128 1.56 -23.13 29.56
C GLY A 128 0.95 -21.77 29.23
N LEU A 129 1.57 -20.71 29.72
CA LEU A 129 1.22 -19.34 29.36
C LEU A 129 1.96 -19.01 28.07
N ASP A 130 1.34 -19.31 26.94
CA ASP A 130 1.93 -18.96 25.65
C ASP A 130 1.72 -17.48 25.35
N THR A 131 2.83 -16.76 25.16
CA THR A 131 2.79 -15.44 24.54
C THR A 131 2.56 -15.62 23.05
N GLY A 132 1.54 -14.93 22.53
CA GLY A 132 1.05 -15.11 21.18
C GLY A 132 0.95 -13.82 20.40
N ILE A 133 1.11 -13.90 19.08
CA ILE A 133 0.88 -12.78 18.16
C ILE A 133 -0.14 -13.15 17.08
N LYS A 134 -0.95 -12.16 16.69
CA LYS A 134 -1.87 -12.24 15.55
C LYS A 134 -1.71 -10.98 14.70
N VAL A 135 -1.59 -11.15 13.39
CA VAL A 135 -1.43 -10.06 12.41
C VAL A 135 -2.42 -10.26 11.29
N TRP A 136 -3.20 -9.23 10.96
CA TRP A 136 -4.19 -9.27 9.89
C TRP A 136 -4.26 -7.95 9.15
N VAL A 137 -4.71 -8.01 7.89
CA VAL A 137 -4.98 -6.86 7.04
C VAL A 137 -6.45 -6.89 6.66
N THR A 138 -7.14 -5.77 6.85
CA THR A 138 -8.53 -5.61 6.44
C THR A 138 -8.62 -4.55 5.34
N LYS A 139 -9.17 -4.95 4.20
CA LYS A 139 -9.59 -4.01 3.16
C LYS A 139 -10.98 -3.48 3.51
N THR A 140 -11.08 -2.20 3.85
CA THR A 140 -12.35 -1.56 4.24
C THR A 140 -13.41 -1.65 3.14
N ILE A 141 -13.02 -1.48 1.87
CA ILE A 141 -13.94 -1.62 0.74
C ILE A 141 -14.12 -3.11 0.44
N GLY A 142 -15.33 -3.63 0.69
CA GLY A 142 -15.65 -5.06 0.56
C GLY A 142 -15.30 -5.91 1.77
N GLU A 143 -14.89 -5.27 2.88
CA GLU A 143 -14.69 -5.84 4.23
C GLU A 143 -13.99 -7.21 4.24
N THR A 144 -12.93 -7.34 3.44
CA THR A 144 -12.18 -8.59 3.33
C THR A 144 -10.98 -8.53 4.28
N THR A 145 -10.91 -9.49 5.21
CA THR A 145 -9.78 -9.64 6.13
C THR A 145 -8.91 -10.82 5.72
N THR A 146 -7.59 -10.62 5.70
CA THR A 146 -6.59 -11.66 5.46
C THR A 146 -5.68 -11.73 6.68
N ASN A 147 -5.62 -12.90 7.31
CA ASN A 147 -4.69 -13.16 8.41
C ASN A 147 -3.30 -13.44 7.81
N ILE A 148 -2.30 -12.66 8.23
CA ILE A 148 -0.89 -12.86 7.87
C ILE A 148 -0.23 -13.81 8.86
N LEU A 149 -0.52 -13.63 10.16
CA LEU A 149 -0.09 -14.51 11.24
C LEU A 149 -1.29 -14.81 12.14
N GLY A 150 -1.51 -16.10 12.43
CA GLY A 150 -2.62 -16.57 13.24
C GLY A 150 -3.88 -16.84 12.43
N ALA A 151 -4.96 -17.15 13.15
CA ALA A 151 -6.29 -17.34 12.59
C ALA A 151 -7.27 -16.36 13.25
N THR A 152 -8.51 -16.28 12.74
CA THR A 152 -9.54 -15.36 13.26
C THR A 152 -9.63 -15.40 14.78
N ASP A 153 -9.63 -16.60 15.36
CA ASP A 153 -9.84 -16.85 16.78
C ASP A 153 -8.59 -17.41 17.49
N ALA A 154 -7.43 -17.40 16.84
CA ALA A 154 -6.20 -17.98 17.42
C ALA A 154 -4.96 -17.15 17.09
N TYR A 155 -4.13 -16.92 18.10
CA TYR A 155 -2.77 -16.41 17.91
C TYR A 155 -1.83 -17.54 17.49
N VAL A 156 -0.65 -17.18 16.96
CA VAL A 156 0.47 -18.12 16.83
C VAL A 156 1.37 -17.93 18.04
N ALA A 157 1.72 -19.04 18.72
CA ALA A 157 2.67 -19.03 19.82
C ALA A 157 4.04 -18.57 19.29
N MET A 158 4.65 -17.60 19.98
CA MET A 158 5.89 -16.97 19.52
C MET A 158 7.09 -17.92 19.49
N SER A 159 7.05 -19.00 20.29
CA SER A 159 8.03 -20.09 20.27
C SER A 159 8.17 -20.78 18.91
N GLY A 160 7.12 -20.75 18.08
CA GLY A 160 7.12 -21.32 16.73
C GLY A 160 7.59 -20.36 15.62
N LEU A 161 7.88 -19.10 15.95
CA LEU A 161 8.31 -18.06 14.99
C LEU A 161 9.82 -17.75 15.05
N ALA A 162 10.58 -18.41 15.91
CA ALA A 162 12.03 -18.22 15.99
C ALA A 162 12.71 -18.72 14.68
N ALA A 163 13.40 -17.81 14.00
CA ALA A 163 14.35 -18.12 12.92
C ALA A 163 15.78 -18.20 13.48
#